data_AF-A0A8C0GQG9-F1
#
_entry.id   AF-A0A8C0GQG9-F1
#
_cell.length_a   1.000
_cell.length_b   1.000
_cell.length_c   1.000
_cell.angle_alpha   90.00
_cell.angle_beta   90.00
_cell.angle_gamma   90.00
#
_symmetry.space_group_name_H-M   'P 1'
#
loop_
_entity.id
_entity.type
_entity.pdbx_description
1 polymer ?
#
loop_
_entity_poly.entity_id
_entity_poly.type
_entity_poly.pdbx_seq_one_letter_code
_entity_poly.pdbx_strand_id
1 'polypeptide(L)'
;MTHVDLGVKQIAAEFLFVLCKERVDNLLKYTGYGNAAGLLAARGLLAGGRGDHWYSDDEDTDTEEYKSAKPNINLITGHVEEPMPNPMDEMTEEQKEYEAMKLVNMFDKLSRDEVIKPMGVRLDGTMTPLEETVCQYQTNEQDSSDSD
;
A
#
# COMPACT_ATOMS: atom_id res chain seq x y z
N MET A 1 14.60 6.01 -18.47
CA MET A 1 13.32 5.51 -19.02
C MET A 1 12.24 6.58 -19.14
N THR A 2 12.42 7.77 -18.56
CA THR A 2 11.41 8.85 -18.55
C THR A 2 11.87 10.10 -19.32
N HIS A 3 12.85 9.95 -20.22
CA HIS A 3 13.33 11.04 -21.06
C HIS A 3 12.25 11.51 -22.06
N VAL A 4 12.32 12.77 -22.51
CA VAL A 4 11.33 13.35 -23.44
C VAL A 4 11.40 12.69 -24.82
N ASP A 5 12.61 12.35 -25.28
CA ASP A 5 12.83 11.60 -26.52
C ASP A 5 12.37 10.15 -26.39
N LEU A 6 11.42 9.76 -27.25
CA LEU A 6 10.83 8.42 -27.30
C LEU A 6 11.85 7.33 -27.64
N GLY A 7 12.74 7.58 -28.60
CA GLY A 7 13.73 6.60 -29.03
C GLY A 7 14.72 6.30 -27.91
N VAL A 8 15.22 7.34 -27.23
CA VAL A 8 16.15 7.18 -26.11
C VAL A 8 15.51 6.40 -24.97
N LYS A 9 14.27 6.76 -24.56
CA LYS A 9 13.64 6.07 -23.44
C LYS A 9 13.28 4.62 -23.77
N GLN A 10 12.89 4.33 -25.02
CA GLN A 10 12.56 2.97 -25.46
C GLN A 10 13.81 2.09 -25.48
N ILE A 11 14.90 2.55 -26.11
CA ILE A 11 16.16 1.78 -26.18
C ILE A 11 16.72 1.53 -24.77
N ALA A 12 16.72 2.55 -23.90
CA ALA A 12 17.18 2.38 -22.52
C ALA A 12 16.31 1.38 -21.74
N ALA A 13 14.99 1.42 -21.93
CA ALA A 13 14.06 0.52 -21.27
C ALA A 13 14.22 -0.93 -21.74
N GLU A 14 14.35 -1.13 -23.06
CA GLU A 14 14.58 -2.46 -23.64
C GLU A 14 15.91 -3.04 -23.20
N PHE A 15 16.97 -2.22 -23.20
CA PHE A 15 18.29 -2.63 -22.73
C PHE A 15 18.27 -3.11 -21.27
N LEU A 16 17.68 -2.32 -20.37
CA LEU A 16 17.55 -2.70 -18.95
C LEU A 16 16.69 -3.95 -18.78
N PHE A 17 15.60 -4.11 -19.55
CA PHE A 17 14.74 -5.28 -19.45
C PHE A 17 15.47 -6.57 -19.86
N VAL A 18 16.31 -6.53 -20.89
CA VAL A 18 17.14 -7.66 -21.31
C VAL A 18 18.18 -8.00 -20.24
N LEU A 19 18.81 -7.01 -19.61
CA LEU A 19 19.72 -7.23 -18.48
C LEU A 19 19.03 -7.89 -17.29
N CYS A 20 17.75 -7.56 -17.07
CA CYS A 20 16.90 -8.20 -16.06
C CYS A 20 16.35 -9.57 -16.48
N LYS A 21 16.88 -10.20 -17.53
CA LYS A 21 16.43 -11.49 -18.09
C LYS A 21 14.94 -11.51 -18.45
N GLU A 22 14.42 -10.34 -18.86
CA GLU A 22 13.01 -10.11 -19.16
C GLU A 22 12.04 -10.42 -18.01
N ARG A 23 12.52 -10.45 -16.75
CA ARG A 23 11.68 -10.60 -15.56
C ARG A 23 11.23 -9.24 -15.05
N VAL A 24 9.92 -9.06 -14.92
CA VAL A 24 9.34 -7.80 -14.43
C VAL A 24 9.81 -7.51 -13.01
N ASP A 25 9.83 -8.51 -12.13
CA ASP A 25 10.26 -8.34 -10.74
C ASP A 25 11.67 -7.77 -10.65
N ASN A 26 12.61 -8.30 -11.45
CA ASN A 26 13.99 -7.84 -11.46
C ASN A 26 14.12 -6.43 -12.04
N LEU A 27 13.34 -6.09 -13.08
CA LEU A 27 13.32 -4.73 -13.61
C LEU A 27 12.81 -3.74 -12.56
N LEU A 28 11.77 -4.09 -11.82
CA LEU A 28 11.17 -3.23 -10.80
C LEU A 28 12.12 -2.93 -9.64
N LYS A 29 12.98 -3.87 -9.26
CA LYS A 29 14.02 -3.67 -8.22
C LYS A 29 14.91 -2.47 -8.51
N TYR A 30 15.28 -2.28 -9.78
CA TYR A 30 16.23 -1.24 -10.19
C TYR A 30 15.58 0.03 -10.72
N THR A 31 14.32 -0.04 -11.15
CA THR A 31 13.69 1.06 -11.89
C THR A 31 12.43 1.61 -11.22
N GLY A 32 11.69 0.80 -10.45
CA GLY A 32 10.36 1.17 -9.96
C GLY A 32 9.26 1.09 -11.04
N TYR A 33 8.03 0.83 -10.60
CA TYR A 33 6.89 0.60 -11.48
C TYR A 33 6.54 1.81 -12.34
N GLY A 34 6.61 3.03 -11.79
CA GLY A 34 6.29 4.25 -12.53
C GLY A 34 7.23 4.46 -13.73
N ASN A 35 8.52 4.23 -13.55
CA ASN A 35 9.49 4.33 -14.63
C ASN A 35 9.31 3.20 -15.66
N ALA A 36 9.02 1.98 -15.20
CA ALA A 36 8.83 0.79 -16.03
C ALA A 36 7.46 0.74 -16.75
N ALA A 37 6.44 1.43 -16.25
CA ALA A 37 5.05 1.31 -16.69
C ALA A 37 4.87 1.47 -18.19
N GLY A 38 5.60 2.41 -18.81
CA GLY A 38 5.53 2.61 -20.27
C GLY A 38 6.02 1.40 -21.06
N LEU A 39 7.12 0.77 -20.63
CA LEU A 39 7.63 -0.47 -21.24
C LEU A 39 6.67 -1.63 -20.97
N LEU A 40 6.21 -1.78 -19.72
CA LEU A 40 5.31 -2.86 -19.32
C LEU A 40 3.98 -2.80 -20.06
N ALA A 41 3.42 -1.60 -20.25
CA ALA A 41 2.22 -1.39 -21.05
C ALA A 41 2.44 -1.78 -22.51
N ALA A 42 3.55 -1.36 -23.12
CA ALA A 42 3.87 -1.69 -24.51
C ALA A 42 4.04 -3.20 -24.76
N ARG A 43 4.49 -3.95 -23.74
CA ARG A 43 4.66 -5.41 -23.81
C ARG A 43 3.50 -6.22 -23.23
N GLY A 44 2.46 -5.58 -22.69
CA GLY A 44 1.33 -6.28 -22.06
C GLY A 44 1.69 -6.97 -20.73
N LEU A 45 2.74 -6.52 -20.04
CA LEU A 45 3.26 -7.11 -18.80
C LEU A 45 2.90 -6.29 -17.54
N LEU A 46 1.82 -5.51 -17.59
CA LEU A 46 1.40 -4.65 -16.46
C LEU A 46 1.02 -5.46 -15.20
N ALA A 47 0.54 -6.70 -15.39
CA ALA A 47 0.24 -7.64 -14.31
C ALA A 47 1.48 -8.43 -13.82
N GLY A 48 2.67 -8.08 -14.31
CA GLY A 48 3.90 -8.82 -14.04
C GLY A 48 4.16 -9.93 -15.05
N GLY A 49 5.13 -10.80 -14.72
CA GLY A 49 5.51 -11.95 -15.53
C GLY A 49 6.92 -11.87 -16.12
N ARG A 50 7.09 -12.56 -17.24
CA ARG A 50 8.36 -12.67 -17.96
C ARG A 50 8.10 -12.48 -19.45
N GLY A 51 9.09 -11.95 -20.17
CA GLY A 51 9.06 -11.96 -21.63
C GLY A 51 9.26 -13.37 -22.22
N ASP A 52 9.24 -13.45 -23.55
CA ASP A 52 9.20 -14.71 -24.30
C ASP A 52 10.57 -15.41 -24.41
N HIS A 53 11.68 -14.74 -24.08
CA HIS A 53 13.01 -15.31 -24.28
C HIS A 53 13.48 -16.25 -23.16
N TRP A 54 14.28 -17.23 -23.59
CA TRP A 54 14.92 -18.21 -22.70
C TRP A 54 16.22 -17.65 -22.13
N TYR A 55 16.31 -17.58 -20.80
CA TYR A 55 17.53 -17.27 -20.06
C TYR A 55 17.86 -18.38 -19.07
N SER A 56 19.12 -18.46 -18.66
CA SER A 56 19.57 -19.39 -17.62
C SER A 56 18.83 -19.14 -16.29
N ASP A 57 18.47 -20.24 -15.63
CA ASP A 57 17.79 -20.23 -14.32
C ASP A 57 18.75 -19.85 -13.19
N ASP A 58 18.19 -19.23 -12.15
CA ASP A 58 18.80 -18.15 -11.36
C ASP A 58 19.84 -18.55 -10.30
N GLU A 59 20.85 -17.69 -10.14
CA GLU A 59 21.41 -17.37 -8.82
C GLU A 59 20.61 -16.23 -8.19
N ASP A 60 20.52 -16.22 -6.85
CA ASP A 60 19.91 -15.13 -6.10
C ASP A 60 20.67 -13.82 -6.38
N THR A 61 20.06 -12.94 -7.20
CA THR A 61 20.64 -11.62 -7.52
C THR A 61 20.46 -10.61 -6.38
N ASP A 62 19.70 -10.96 -5.34
CA ASP A 62 19.38 -10.03 -4.27
C ASP A 62 20.60 -9.86 -3.36
N THR A 63 21.15 -8.64 -3.37
CA THR A 63 22.20 -8.27 -2.44
C THR A 63 21.65 -8.18 -1.02
N GLU A 64 22.51 -8.39 -0.02
CA GLU A 64 22.12 -8.24 1.39
C GLU A 64 21.64 -6.81 1.71
N GLU A 65 22.20 -5.81 1.02
CA GLU A 65 21.71 -4.43 1.04
C GLU A 65 20.26 -4.34 0.56
N TYR A 66 19.94 -4.94 -0.59
CA TYR A 66 18.57 -4.95 -1.11
C TYR A 66 17.60 -5.65 -0.16
N LYS A 67 18.00 -6.80 0.42
CA LYS A 67 17.14 -7.56 1.36
C LYS A 67 16.77 -6.74 2.60
N SER A 68 17.72 -5.97 3.14
CA SER A 68 17.50 -5.08 4.29
C SER A 68 16.67 -3.83 3.95
N ALA A 69 16.85 -3.27 2.75
CA ALA A 69 16.13 -2.07 2.31
C ALA A 69 14.73 -2.35 1.75
N LYS A 70 14.47 -3.57 1.27
CA LYS A 70 13.21 -4.02 0.66
C LYS A 70 11.92 -3.54 1.36
N PRO A 71 11.77 -3.61 2.71
CA PRO A 71 10.55 -3.11 3.37
C PRO A 71 10.32 -1.61 3.19
N ASN A 72 11.37 -0.83 2.94
CA ASN A 72 11.32 0.63 2.83
C ASN A 72 11.38 1.11 1.37
N ILE A 73 11.40 0.20 0.39
CA ILE A 73 11.40 0.59 -1.03
C ILE A 73 9.98 0.85 -1.49
N ASN A 74 9.73 2.06 -1.98
CA ASN A 74 8.49 2.36 -2.67
C ASN A 74 8.50 1.71 -4.06
N LEU A 75 7.60 0.74 -4.29
CA LEU A 75 7.51 -0.02 -5.54
C LEU A 75 7.17 0.85 -6.76
N ILE A 76 6.51 2.00 -6.56
CA ILE A 76 6.15 2.90 -7.65
C ILE A 76 7.38 3.70 -8.10
N THR A 77 8.12 4.27 -7.15
CA THR A 77 9.26 5.14 -7.45
C THR A 77 10.57 4.37 -7.61
N GLY A 78 10.68 3.17 -7.04
CA GLY A 78 11.90 2.37 -6.98
C GLY A 78 12.94 2.92 -5.99
N HIS A 79 12.58 3.90 -5.16
CA HIS A 79 13.49 4.53 -4.20
C HIS A 79 13.24 4.02 -2.79
N VAL A 80 14.31 3.97 -1.98
CA VAL A 80 14.21 3.74 -0.53
C VAL A 80 13.67 5.02 0.09
N GLU A 81 12.51 4.95 0.72
CA GLU A 81 11.96 6.06 1.48
C GLU A 81 12.47 5.99 2.91
N GLU A 82 13.02 7.10 3.38
CA GLU A 82 13.32 7.24 4.80
C GLU A 82 12.00 7.26 5.57
N PRO A 83 11.89 6.51 6.68
CA PRO A 83 10.69 6.54 7.49
C PRO A 83 10.44 7.98 7.95
N MET A 84 9.26 8.51 7.60
CA MET A 84 8.86 9.83 8.05
C MET A 84 8.92 9.90 9.58
N PRO A 85 9.48 10.97 10.16
CA PRO A 85 9.45 11.16 11.59
C PRO A 85 7.99 11.24 12.06
N ASN A 86 7.69 10.71 13.25
CA ASN A 86 6.34 10.84 13.76
C ASN A 86 6.08 12.32 14.05
N PRO A 87 5.00 12.91 13.52
CA PRO A 87 4.68 14.32 13.76
C PRO A 87 4.40 14.62 15.25
N MET A 88 4.20 13.58 16.06
CA MET A 88 3.97 13.67 17.50
C MET A 88 5.28 13.78 18.31
N ASP A 89 6.45 13.51 17.71
CA ASP A 89 7.73 13.48 18.43
C ASP A 89 8.22 14.88 18.84
N GLU A 90 7.77 15.93 18.15
CA GLU A 90 8.10 17.33 18.46
C GLU A 90 7.13 17.99 19.45
N MET A 91 6.04 17.31 19.83
CA MET A 91 4.99 17.89 20.66
C MET A 91 5.15 17.51 22.14
N THR A 92 4.87 18.48 23.01
CA THR A 92 4.73 18.21 24.45
C THR A 92 3.44 17.43 24.73
N GLU A 93 3.36 16.79 25.89
CA GLU A 93 2.16 16.01 26.25
C GLU A 93 0.89 16.89 26.28
N GLU A 94 1.00 18.12 26.80
CA GLU A 94 -0.11 19.08 26.80
C GLU A 94 -0.57 19.44 25.38
N GLN A 95 0.37 19.58 24.42
CA GLN A 95 0.03 19.84 23.02
C GLN A 95 -0.69 18.65 22.38
N LYS A 96 -0.26 17.43 22.71
CA LYS A 96 -0.93 16.20 22.24
C LYS A 96 -2.35 16.11 22.76
N GLU A 97 -2.57 16.41 24.04
CA GLU A 97 -3.92 16.44 24.64
C GLU A 97 -4.82 17.49 23.97
N TYR A 98 -4.28 18.67 23.67
CA TYR A 98 -5.02 19.73 22.98
C TYR A 98 -5.45 19.33 21.57
N GLU A 99 -4.52 18.78 20.77
CA GLU A 99 -4.85 18.29 19.42
C GLU A 99 -5.81 17.08 19.47
N ALA A 100 -5.72 16.22 20.48
CA ALA A 100 -6.69 15.14 20.69
C ALA A 100 -8.11 15.69 20.95
N MET A 101 -8.26 16.70 21.81
CA MET A 101 -9.56 17.35 22.04
C MET A 101 -10.09 18.04 20.79
N LYS A 102 -9.22 18.67 20.00
CA LYS A 102 -9.58 19.29 18.73
C LYS A 102 -10.08 18.24 17.73
N LEU A 103 -9.44 17.08 17.66
CA LEU A 103 -9.87 15.95 16.83
C LEU A 103 -11.25 15.44 17.25
N VAL A 104 -11.50 15.25 18.55
CA VAL A 104 -12.82 14.86 19.08
C VAL A 104 -13.90 15.87 18.66
N ASN A 105 -13.61 17.17 18.75
CA ASN A 105 -14.54 18.21 18.32
C ASN A 105 -14.81 18.18 16.81
N MET A 106 -13.84 17.80 15.98
CA MET A 106 -14.06 17.63 14.54
C MET A 106 -14.94 16.41 14.25
N PHE A 107 -14.69 15.28 14.91
CA PHE A 107 -15.52 14.08 14.79
C PHE A 107 -16.98 14.34 15.22
N ASP A 108 -17.18 15.04 16.35
CA ASP A 108 -18.51 15.40 16.83
C ASP A 108 -19.27 16.28 15.81
N LYS A 109 -18.61 17.28 15.22
CA LYS A 109 -19.21 18.11 14.16
C LYS A 109 -19.61 17.29 12.93
N LEU A 110 -18.69 16.47 12.41
CA LEU A 110 -18.95 15.63 11.24
C LEU A 110 -20.07 14.61 11.48
N SER A 111 -20.16 14.08 12.70
CA SER A 111 -21.21 13.14 13.11
C SER A 111 -22.58 13.84 13.18
N ARG A 112 -22.66 15.03 13.78
CA ARG A 112 -23.90 15.82 13.86
C ARG A 112 -24.41 16.30 12.52
N ASP A 113 -23.50 16.62 11.61
CA ASP A 113 -23.82 17.03 10.24
C ASP A 113 -24.11 15.81 9.32
N GLU A 114 -24.13 14.59 9.88
CA GLU A 114 -24.33 13.31 9.18
C GLU A 114 -23.35 13.06 8.02
N VAL A 115 -22.18 13.72 8.03
CA VAL A 115 -21.12 13.54 7.02
C VAL A 115 -20.41 12.21 7.20
N ILE A 116 -20.24 11.78 8.46
CA ILE A 116 -19.67 10.48 8.81
C ILE A 116 -20.68 9.70 9.66
N LYS A 117 -20.77 8.40 9.41
CA LYS A 117 -21.59 7.49 10.20
C LYS A 117 -20.74 6.30 10.65
N PRO A 118 -20.68 5.99 11.95
CA PRO A 118 -19.99 4.81 12.45
C PRO A 118 -20.64 3.54 11.86
N MET A 119 -19.82 2.64 11.33
CA MET A 119 -20.26 1.36 10.78
C MET A 119 -19.60 0.20 11.54
N GLY A 120 -20.34 -0.86 11.79
CA GLY A 120 -19.87 -2.13 12.33
C GLY A 120 -19.92 -3.24 11.27
N VAL A 121 -19.08 -4.26 11.45
CA VAL A 121 -19.07 -5.49 10.64
C VAL A 121 -19.93 -6.52 11.36
N ARG A 122 -20.94 -7.06 10.68
CA ARG A 122 -21.77 -8.17 11.18
C ARG A 122 -21.05 -9.51 11.05
N LEU A 123 -21.57 -10.54 11.71
CA LEU A 123 -21.04 -11.91 11.63
C LEU A 123 -21.08 -12.49 10.19
N ASP A 124 -21.95 -11.97 9.33
CA ASP A 124 -22.06 -12.32 7.92
C ASP A 124 -21.05 -11.58 7.01
N GLY A 125 -20.20 -10.71 7.59
CA GLY A 125 -19.23 -9.90 6.87
C GLY A 125 -19.80 -8.64 6.20
N THR A 126 -21.10 -8.35 6.38
CA THR A 126 -21.72 -7.13 5.85
C THR A 126 -21.52 -5.93 6.78
N MET A 127 -21.46 -4.73 6.20
CA MET A 127 -21.28 -3.46 6.93
C MET A 127 -22.64 -2.85 7.23
N THR A 128 -22.94 -2.56 8.49
CA THR A 128 -24.16 -1.87 8.93
C THR A 128 -23.86 -0.76 9.93
N PRO A 129 -24.79 0.20 10.15
CA PRO A 129 -24.64 1.17 11.22
C PRO A 129 -24.24 0.52 12.54
N LEU A 130 -23.29 1.14 13.25
CA LEU A 130 -22.74 0.58 14.47
C LEU A 130 -23.82 0.30 15.52
N GLU A 131 -24.87 1.13 15.58
CA GLU A 131 -25.98 0.96 16.51
C GLU A 131 -26.68 -0.39 16.30
N GLU A 132 -26.86 -0.81 15.05
CA GLU A 132 -27.49 -2.09 14.71
C GLU A 132 -26.60 -3.28 15.06
N THR A 133 -25.30 -3.15 14.82
CA THR A 133 -24.32 -4.19 15.15
C THR A 133 -24.23 -4.39 16.66
N VAL A 134 -24.20 -3.30 17.45
CA VAL A 134 -24.13 -3.36 18.91
C VAL A 134 -25.40 -3.98 19.52
N CYS A 135 -26.59 -3.65 19.00
CA CYS A 135 -27.84 -4.26 19.47
C CYS A 135 -27.88 -5.79 19.26
N GLN A 136 -27.31 -6.29 18.15
CA GLN A 136 -27.25 -7.74 17.87
C GLN A 136 -26.33 -8.50 18.82
N TYR A 137 -25.20 -7.91 19.22
CA TYR A 137 -24.31 -8.53 20.21
C TYR A 137 -24.98 -8.63 21.59
N GLN A 138 -25.70 -7.59 22.01
CA GLN A 138 -26.38 -7.58 23.31
C GLN A 138 -27.54 -8.60 23.39
N THR A 139 -28.23 -8.86 22.27
CA THR A 139 -29.29 -9.87 22.22
C THR A 139 -28.74 -11.30 22.26
N ASN A 140 -27.63 -11.58 21.55
CA ASN A 140 -26.99 -12.90 21.57
C ASN A 140 -26.41 -13.28 22.95
N GLU A 141 -25.90 -12.33 23.73
CA GLU A 141 -25.39 -12.64 25.08
C GLU A 141 -26.52 -13.00 26.06
N GLN A 142 -27.70 -12.38 25.93
CA GLN A 142 -28.86 -12.68 26.78
C GLN A 142 -29.46 -14.07 26.50
N ASP A 143 -29.52 -14.51 25.24
CA ASP A 143 -30.06 -15.84 24.90
C ASP A 143 -29.13 -17.01 25.28
N SER A 144 -27.83 -16.74 25.51
CA SER A 144 -26.85 -17.75 25.94
C SER A 144 -26.83 -18.00 27.46
N SER A 145 -27.48 -17.12 28.24
CA SER A 145 -27.50 -17.15 29.70
C SER A 145 -28.66 -17.94 30.29
N ASP A 146 -29.67 -18.31 29.50
CA ASP A 146 -30.90 -18.98 29.96
C ASP A 146 -30.95 -20.49 29.62
N SER A 147 -29.78 -21.13 29.43
CA SER A 147 -29.67 -22.58 29.19
C SER A 147 -28.83 -23.27 30.28
N ASP A 148 -29.39 -23.41 31.49
CA ASP A 148 -28.98 -24.36 32.53
C ASP A 148 -30.10 -25.38 32.80
#